data_AF-A0A924H331-F1
#
_entry.id   AF-A0A924H331-F1
#
_cell.length_a   1.000
_cell.length_b   1.000
_cell.length_c   1.000
_cell.angle_alpha   90.00
_cell.angle_beta   90.00
_cell.angle_gamma   90.00
#
_symmetry.space_group_name_H-M   'P 1'
#
loop_
_entity.id
_entity.type
_entity.pdbx_description
1 polymer ?
#
loop_
_entity_poly.entity_id
_entity_poly.type
_entity_poly.pdbx_seq_one_letter_code
_entity_poly.pdbx_strand_id
1 'polypeptide(L)'
;MNGLYTAFVDGSLKIGSLYNGSIGRISENEWQNYIFPSATLVDENSFVTNLSLAEAANDALLNRLVEIENVQFVDESLSRTYYDVDSGGGATNHNIISTTGGATKYFRVSSFAPFSKKQVASGSGKIRGVMTKYGSDFQFLVRDETDVKLNSARVSIHAPLGGTDIQFNGLFSEAFTSYNLSTTVFPKYINDQTTGNRYWQLKQYPTGTGNKYIEMSSFGGGEVTAKTYFFVPIDFSAASTFTFKKEIRYNTGEVLKVFYVKSTYYTAGGPLNLGSFVDITSTFTLAYPAIGSSDNSFTTAGTYNIPATLTGTGFFVFQYSGTPTVTTTMQLDDITAN
;
A
#
# COMPACT_ATOMS: atom_id res chain seq x y z
N MET A 1 -4.62 -47.20 3.58
CA MET A 1 -4.29 -46.77 2.20
C MET A 1 -2.86 -47.20 1.86
N ASN A 2 -2.58 -48.49 1.66
CA ASN A 2 -1.25 -49.00 1.25
C ASN A 2 -0.04 -48.33 1.94
N GLY A 3 -0.06 -48.11 3.26
CA GLY A 3 1.04 -47.45 3.99
C GLY A 3 0.94 -45.93 4.16
N LEU A 4 -0.02 -45.28 3.51
CA LEU A 4 -0.42 -43.89 3.80
C LEU A 4 -1.50 -43.81 4.89
N TYR A 5 -1.50 -42.66 5.55
CA TYR A 5 -2.38 -42.24 6.62
C TYR A 5 -3.28 -41.11 6.16
N THR A 6 -4.40 -40.95 6.86
CA THR A 6 -5.27 -39.78 6.74
C THR A 6 -5.55 -39.16 8.07
N ALA A 7 -5.68 -37.84 8.08
CA ALA A 7 -6.18 -37.10 9.22
C ALA A 7 -6.98 -35.90 8.74
N PHE A 8 -7.90 -35.44 9.58
CA PHE A 8 -8.59 -34.18 9.40
C PHE A 8 -7.86 -33.12 10.22
N VAL A 9 -7.28 -32.12 9.55
CA VAL A 9 -6.46 -31.08 10.19
C VAL A 9 -6.87 -29.74 9.60
N ASP A 10 -7.18 -28.77 10.48
CA ASP A 10 -7.62 -27.42 10.09
C ASP A 10 -8.81 -27.41 9.12
N GLY A 11 -9.77 -28.31 9.31
CA GLY A 11 -10.96 -28.39 8.45
C GLY A 11 -10.75 -29.12 7.12
N SER A 12 -9.56 -29.68 6.88
CA SER A 12 -9.19 -30.33 5.62
C SER A 12 -8.75 -31.79 5.82
N LEU A 13 -9.19 -32.67 4.92
CA LEU A 13 -8.66 -34.03 4.81
C LEU A 13 -7.24 -33.97 4.23
N LYS A 14 -6.27 -34.51 4.97
CA LYS A 14 -4.89 -34.68 4.53
C LYS A 14 -4.62 -36.17 4.30
N ILE A 15 -3.86 -36.47 3.24
CA ILE A 15 -3.36 -37.81 2.92
C ILE A 15 -1.83 -37.72 2.90
N GLY A 16 -1.15 -38.63 3.58
CA GLY A 16 0.29 -38.52 3.75
C GLY A 16 0.93 -39.68 4.52
N SER A 17 2.20 -39.52 4.89
CA SER A 17 2.96 -40.52 5.65
C SER A 17 3.04 -40.10 7.13
N LEU A 18 3.36 -41.03 8.03
CA LEU A 18 3.55 -40.69 9.45
C LEU A 18 4.88 -39.92 9.62
N TYR A 19 4.82 -38.75 10.26
CA TYR A 19 5.99 -37.93 10.55
C TYR A 19 5.87 -37.38 11.98
N ASN A 20 6.83 -37.73 12.85
CA ASN A 20 6.86 -37.32 14.26
C ASN A 20 5.51 -37.54 15.00
N GLY A 21 4.86 -38.68 14.76
CA GLY A 21 3.60 -39.04 15.40
C GLY A 21 2.35 -38.32 14.86
N SER A 22 2.49 -37.48 13.81
CA SER A 22 1.39 -36.81 13.13
C SER A 22 1.38 -37.13 11.64
N ILE A 23 0.31 -36.79 10.93
CA ILE A 23 0.31 -36.87 9.46
C ILE A 23 1.30 -35.84 8.88
N GLY A 24 2.18 -36.31 8.01
CA GLY A 24 3.19 -35.52 7.30
C GLY A 24 3.03 -35.65 5.79
N ARG A 25 3.97 -35.04 5.05
CA ARG A 25 4.02 -35.15 3.59
C ARG A 25 4.44 -36.55 3.17
N ILE A 26 4.02 -36.98 1.98
CA ILE A 26 4.63 -38.14 1.32
C ILE A 26 6.04 -37.73 0.88
N SER A 27 7.02 -38.61 1.07
CA SER A 27 8.40 -38.38 0.63
C SER A 27 8.46 -38.12 -0.88
N GLU A 28 9.29 -37.16 -1.30
CA GLU A 28 9.54 -36.87 -2.71
C GLU A 28 10.11 -38.09 -3.47
N ASN A 29 10.79 -38.99 -2.77
CA ASN A 29 11.33 -40.21 -3.37
C ASN A 29 10.31 -41.36 -3.44
N GLU A 30 9.15 -41.24 -2.80
CA GLU A 30 8.20 -42.34 -2.62
C GLU A 30 6.80 -42.03 -3.17
N TRP A 31 6.47 -40.78 -3.50
CA TRP A 31 5.11 -40.39 -3.90
C TRP A 31 4.57 -41.18 -5.10
N GLN A 32 5.45 -41.61 -6.01
CA GLN A 32 5.10 -42.39 -7.19
C GLN A 32 4.60 -43.80 -6.86
N ASN A 33 4.84 -44.29 -5.64
CA ASN A 33 4.30 -45.57 -5.17
C ASN A 33 2.82 -45.47 -4.77
N TYR A 34 2.28 -44.25 -4.68
CA TYR A 34 0.95 -44.00 -4.11
C TYR A 34 0.05 -43.14 -4.98
N ILE A 35 0.60 -42.20 -5.75
CA ILE A 35 -0.16 -41.31 -6.62
C ILE A 35 0.10 -41.71 -8.06
N PHE A 36 -0.93 -42.21 -8.71
CA PHE A 36 -0.89 -42.67 -10.09
C PHE A 36 -1.73 -41.71 -10.96
N PRO A 37 -1.21 -41.26 -12.11
CA PRO A 37 -2.00 -40.45 -13.02
C PRO A 37 -3.19 -41.25 -13.54
N SER A 38 -4.32 -40.58 -13.72
CA SER A 38 -5.48 -41.18 -14.39
C SER A 38 -5.16 -41.40 -15.86
N ALA A 39 -5.69 -42.48 -16.44
CA ALA A 39 -5.68 -42.67 -17.89
C ALA A 39 -6.61 -41.67 -18.61
N THR A 40 -7.56 -41.08 -17.89
CA THR A 40 -8.44 -40.03 -18.40
C THR A 40 -7.78 -38.67 -18.23
N LEU A 41 -7.49 -38.01 -19.35
CA LEU A 41 -7.06 -36.62 -19.37
C LEU A 41 -8.28 -35.70 -19.33
N VAL A 42 -8.24 -34.73 -18.43
CA VAL A 42 -9.29 -33.72 -18.28
C VAL A 42 -8.60 -32.35 -18.28
N ASP A 43 -9.20 -31.36 -18.95
CA ASP A 43 -8.72 -29.99 -18.93
C ASP A 43 -8.75 -29.46 -17.50
N GLU A 44 -7.63 -28.93 -17.01
CA GLU A 44 -7.55 -28.35 -15.67
C GLU A 44 -8.64 -27.28 -15.44
N ASN A 45 -8.97 -26.51 -16.46
CA ASN A 45 -9.97 -25.44 -16.36
C ASN A 45 -11.37 -25.98 -16.02
N SER A 46 -11.65 -27.28 -16.20
CA SER A 46 -12.92 -27.86 -15.74
C SER A 46 -13.01 -28.02 -14.22
N PHE A 47 -11.87 -27.93 -13.50
CA PHE A 47 -11.82 -28.02 -12.03
C PHE A 47 -11.74 -26.65 -11.35
N VAL A 48 -11.45 -25.60 -12.10
CA VAL A 48 -11.22 -24.26 -11.56
C VAL A 48 -12.56 -23.59 -11.25
N THR A 49 -12.67 -23.06 -10.03
CA THR A 49 -13.78 -22.19 -9.63
C THR A 49 -13.29 -20.74 -9.58
N ASN A 50 -13.88 -19.87 -10.39
CA ASN A 50 -13.56 -18.44 -10.39
C ASN A 50 -14.32 -17.75 -9.25
N LEU A 51 -13.60 -17.00 -8.41
CA LEU A 51 -14.14 -16.42 -7.18
C LEU A 51 -13.53 -15.05 -6.90
N SER A 52 -14.20 -14.23 -6.11
CA SER A 52 -13.52 -13.11 -5.44
C SER A 52 -12.63 -13.60 -4.29
N LEU A 53 -11.71 -12.75 -3.84
CA LEU A 53 -10.85 -13.06 -2.70
C LEU A 53 -11.66 -13.36 -1.41
N ALA A 54 -12.81 -12.70 -1.23
CA ALA A 54 -13.66 -12.89 -0.06
C ALA A 54 -14.40 -14.23 -0.10
N GLU A 55 -14.94 -14.61 -1.26
CA GLU A 55 -15.69 -15.87 -1.44
C GLU A 55 -14.78 -17.10 -1.32
N ALA A 56 -13.53 -16.99 -1.73
CA ALA A 56 -12.56 -18.08 -1.68
C ALA A 56 -12.18 -18.51 -0.25
N ALA A 57 -12.33 -17.63 0.74
CA ALA A 57 -12.03 -17.90 2.15
C ALA A 57 -13.19 -18.67 2.83
N ASN A 58 -13.46 -19.88 2.36
CA ASN A 58 -14.56 -20.73 2.79
C ASN A 58 -14.08 -22.17 3.01
N ASP A 59 -14.49 -22.79 4.12
CA ASP A 59 -14.10 -24.18 4.44
C ASP A 59 -14.59 -25.19 3.38
N ALA A 60 -15.70 -24.90 2.69
CA ALA A 60 -16.21 -25.73 1.58
C ALA A 60 -15.30 -25.73 0.33
N LEU A 61 -14.32 -24.82 0.28
CA LEU A 61 -13.36 -24.71 -0.82
C LEU A 61 -11.99 -25.30 -0.47
N LEU A 62 -11.77 -25.78 0.75
CA LEU A 62 -10.50 -26.39 1.13
C LEU A 62 -10.13 -27.58 0.23
N ASN A 63 -8.85 -27.67 -0.11
CA ASN A 63 -8.27 -28.63 -1.05
C ASN A 63 -8.79 -28.53 -2.49
N ARG A 64 -9.46 -27.43 -2.86
CA ARG A 64 -9.90 -27.19 -4.24
C ARG A 64 -9.01 -26.20 -4.96
N LEU A 65 -8.88 -26.39 -6.27
CA LEU A 65 -8.26 -25.44 -7.17
C LEU A 65 -9.23 -24.28 -7.43
N VAL A 66 -8.80 -23.07 -7.09
CA VAL A 66 -9.58 -21.84 -7.28
C VAL A 66 -8.77 -20.83 -8.08
N GLU A 67 -9.46 -19.98 -8.82
CA GLU A 67 -8.87 -18.79 -9.47
C GLU A 67 -9.55 -17.56 -8.89
N ILE A 68 -8.79 -16.78 -8.13
CA ILE A 68 -9.26 -15.54 -7.54
C ILE A 68 -9.06 -14.39 -8.51
N GLU A 69 -10.10 -13.61 -8.72
CA GLU A 69 -10.11 -12.47 -9.62
C GLU A 69 -9.93 -11.13 -8.88
N ASN A 70 -9.54 -10.10 -9.63
CA ASN A 70 -9.45 -8.72 -9.15
C ASN A 70 -8.58 -8.62 -7.88
N VAL A 71 -7.39 -9.19 -7.94
CA VAL A 71 -6.45 -9.27 -6.83
C VAL A 71 -5.10 -8.66 -7.18
N GLN A 72 -4.39 -8.14 -6.18
CA GLN A 72 -3.00 -7.71 -6.26
C GLN A 72 -2.27 -8.01 -4.94
N PHE A 73 -0.94 -8.00 -4.97
CA PHE A 73 -0.14 -8.02 -3.74
C PHE A 73 -0.20 -6.69 -3.01
N VAL A 74 -0.15 -6.73 -1.67
CA VAL A 74 0.01 -5.51 -0.84
C VAL A 74 1.40 -4.89 -1.05
N ASP A 75 1.56 -3.62 -0.71
CA ASP A 75 2.78 -2.86 -0.98
C ASP A 75 4.03 -3.49 -0.35
N GLU A 76 3.87 -4.03 0.86
CA GLU A 76 4.95 -4.65 1.63
C GLU A 76 5.51 -5.91 0.95
N SER A 77 4.80 -6.49 -0.02
CA SER A 77 5.27 -7.65 -0.78
C SER A 77 6.01 -7.29 -2.07
N LEU A 78 5.95 -6.04 -2.54
CA LEU A 78 6.42 -5.68 -3.89
C LEU A 78 7.94 -5.56 -4.03
N SER A 79 8.66 -5.33 -2.93
CA SER A 79 10.13 -5.29 -2.92
C SER A 79 10.77 -6.66 -2.63
N ARG A 80 9.94 -7.70 -2.54
CA ARG A 80 10.30 -9.03 -2.04
C ARG A 80 10.28 -10.06 -3.16
N THR A 81 11.06 -11.13 -2.98
CA THR A 81 10.93 -12.33 -3.82
C THR A 81 9.79 -13.21 -3.30
N TYR A 82 9.22 -14.06 -4.15
CA TYR A 82 8.14 -14.98 -3.78
C TYR A 82 8.45 -15.86 -2.56
N TYR A 83 9.73 -16.13 -2.31
CA TYR A 83 10.23 -16.69 -1.06
C TYR A 83 11.46 -15.91 -0.56
N ASP A 84 11.27 -15.21 0.54
CA ASP A 84 12.31 -14.68 1.41
C ASP A 84 12.05 -15.13 2.85
N VAL A 85 13.13 -15.24 3.64
CA VAL A 85 13.05 -15.79 5.00
C VAL A 85 12.45 -14.75 5.93
N ASP A 86 11.15 -14.84 6.18
CA ASP A 86 10.46 -13.94 7.12
C ASP A 86 10.51 -14.42 8.58
N SER A 87 10.61 -15.74 8.85
CA SER A 87 10.47 -16.25 10.23
C SER A 87 11.03 -17.65 10.52
N GLY A 88 11.91 -18.21 9.69
CA GLY A 88 12.50 -19.53 9.92
C GLY A 88 11.53 -20.67 9.60
N GLY A 89 11.38 -20.95 8.30
CA GLY A 89 10.54 -22.04 7.80
C GLY A 89 10.71 -22.27 6.30
N GLY A 90 10.14 -23.37 5.80
CA GLY A 90 10.25 -23.78 4.39
C GLY A 90 9.26 -23.11 3.43
N ALA A 91 8.63 -21.99 3.81
CA ALA A 91 7.66 -21.25 2.98
C ALA A 91 7.50 -19.79 3.43
N THR A 92 7.05 -18.92 2.52
CA THR A 92 6.72 -17.50 2.76
C THR A 92 5.22 -17.28 2.57
N ASN A 93 4.63 -16.42 3.40
CA ASN A 93 3.27 -15.93 3.24
C ASN A 93 3.32 -14.46 2.83
N HIS A 94 3.00 -14.17 1.58
CA HIS A 94 2.69 -12.81 1.15
C HIS A 94 1.23 -12.47 1.42
N ASN A 95 0.91 -11.19 1.49
CA ASN A 95 -0.47 -10.73 1.59
C ASN A 95 -0.98 -10.28 0.21
N ILE A 96 -2.16 -10.78 -0.14
CA ILE A 96 -2.91 -10.35 -1.33
C ILE A 96 -4.23 -9.72 -0.91
N ILE A 97 -4.70 -8.78 -1.72
CA ILE A 97 -5.90 -7.97 -1.44
C ILE A 97 -6.70 -7.75 -2.72
N SER A 98 -8.02 -7.63 -2.56
CA SER A 98 -8.91 -7.24 -3.66
C SER A 98 -8.52 -5.85 -4.17
N THR A 99 -8.64 -5.62 -5.48
CA THR A 99 -8.50 -4.31 -6.12
C THR A 99 -9.58 -3.31 -5.68
N THR A 100 -10.57 -3.75 -4.89
CA THR A 100 -11.58 -2.89 -4.25
C THR A 100 -11.35 -2.70 -2.74
N GLY A 101 -10.23 -3.22 -2.20
CA GLY A 101 -9.92 -3.16 -0.76
C GLY A 101 -10.52 -4.33 0.04
N GLY A 102 -10.41 -4.25 1.37
CA GLY A 102 -10.94 -5.27 2.30
C GLY A 102 -9.86 -6.12 2.99
N ALA A 103 -10.27 -7.26 3.56
CA ALA A 103 -9.37 -8.12 4.33
C ALA A 103 -8.39 -8.90 3.44
N THR A 104 -7.11 -8.87 3.79
CA THR A 104 -6.07 -9.63 3.08
C THR A 104 -6.22 -11.14 3.29
N LYS A 105 -5.57 -11.90 2.41
CA LYS A 105 -5.38 -13.36 2.57
C LYS A 105 -3.94 -13.71 2.23
N TYR A 106 -3.51 -14.88 2.71
CA TYR A 106 -2.15 -15.33 2.48
C TYR A 106 -1.99 -15.97 1.10
N PHE A 107 -1.04 -15.45 0.34
CA PHE A 107 -0.45 -16.10 -0.82
C PHE A 107 0.80 -16.85 -0.35
N ARG A 108 0.74 -18.19 -0.35
CA ARG A 108 1.77 -19.03 0.25
C ARG A 108 2.65 -19.67 -0.82
N VAL A 109 3.96 -19.48 -0.70
CA VAL A 109 4.97 -20.05 -1.60
C VAL A 109 5.93 -20.92 -0.84
N SER A 110 6.21 -22.11 -1.39
CA SER A 110 7.23 -23.02 -0.88
C SER A 110 8.64 -22.53 -1.21
N SER A 111 9.58 -22.69 -0.28
CA SER A 111 11.02 -22.50 -0.54
C SER A 111 11.57 -23.41 -1.64
N PHE A 112 10.93 -24.55 -1.89
CA PHE A 112 11.29 -25.50 -2.94
C PHE A 112 10.67 -25.17 -4.30
N ALA A 113 9.83 -24.12 -4.40
CA ALA A 113 9.22 -23.74 -5.67
C ALA A 113 10.31 -23.23 -6.64
N PRO A 114 10.33 -23.64 -7.92
CA PRO A 114 11.34 -23.18 -8.89
C PRO A 114 11.36 -21.67 -9.11
N PHE A 115 10.22 -21.00 -8.89
CA PHE A 115 10.06 -19.54 -9.03
C PHE A 115 10.27 -18.77 -7.71
N SER A 116 10.64 -19.46 -6.63
CA SER A 116 10.77 -18.90 -5.28
C SER A 116 11.68 -17.66 -5.20
N LYS A 117 12.72 -17.59 -6.04
CA LYS A 117 13.67 -16.46 -6.07
C LYS A 117 13.29 -15.34 -7.03
N LYS A 118 12.17 -15.45 -7.74
CA LYS A 118 11.67 -14.37 -8.60
C LYS A 118 11.00 -13.29 -7.76
N GLN A 119 11.05 -12.07 -8.27
CA GLN A 119 10.35 -10.93 -7.67
C GLN A 119 8.84 -11.14 -7.72
N VAL A 120 8.15 -10.70 -6.67
CA VAL A 120 6.69 -10.69 -6.62
C VAL A 120 6.14 -9.82 -7.76
N ALA A 121 5.17 -10.34 -8.50
CA ALA A 121 4.51 -9.58 -9.56
C ALA A 121 3.76 -8.36 -9.00
N SER A 122 3.94 -7.20 -9.62
CA SER A 122 3.44 -5.91 -9.10
C SER A 122 2.09 -5.47 -9.65
N GLY A 123 1.57 -6.11 -10.70
CA GLY A 123 0.28 -5.76 -11.29
C GLY A 123 -0.93 -6.21 -10.46
N SER A 124 -2.11 -6.05 -11.06
CA SER A 124 -3.35 -6.66 -10.60
C SER A 124 -3.85 -7.68 -11.63
N GLY A 125 -4.76 -8.56 -11.23
CA GLY A 125 -5.34 -9.54 -12.15
C GLY A 125 -5.90 -10.75 -11.43
N LYS A 126 -5.43 -11.94 -11.84
CA LYS A 126 -5.92 -13.22 -11.31
C LYS A 126 -4.78 -14.04 -10.71
N ILE A 127 -5.11 -14.80 -9.68
CA ILE A 127 -4.20 -15.78 -9.09
C ILE A 127 -4.92 -17.11 -9.00
N ARG A 128 -4.30 -18.16 -9.50
CA ARG A 128 -4.77 -19.55 -9.34
C ARG A 128 -4.01 -20.23 -8.20
N GLY A 129 -4.66 -21.11 -7.47
CA GLY A 129 -4.02 -21.83 -6.37
C GLY A 129 -4.95 -22.80 -5.67
N VAL A 130 -4.38 -23.63 -4.81
CA VAL A 130 -5.16 -24.54 -3.97
C VAL A 130 -5.51 -23.85 -2.67
N MET A 131 -6.80 -23.84 -2.32
CA MET A 131 -7.24 -23.27 -1.06
C MET A 131 -6.85 -24.20 0.10
N THR A 132 -6.12 -23.67 1.07
CA THR A 132 -5.65 -24.39 2.26
C THR A 132 -5.91 -23.56 3.51
N LYS A 133 -5.73 -24.17 4.69
CA LYS A 133 -5.92 -23.52 5.98
C LYS A 133 -4.86 -23.98 6.98
N TYR A 134 -4.41 -23.05 7.81
CA TYR A 134 -3.52 -23.30 8.95
C TYR A 134 -4.14 -22.66 10.19
N GLY A 135 -4.59 -23.48 11.15
CA GLY A 135 -5.46 -22.99 12.23
C GLY A 135 -6.73 -22.34 11.67
N SER A 136 -6.90 -21.04 11.89
CA SER A 136 -8.01 -20.24 11.34
C SER A 136 -7.69 -19.58 10.00
N ASP A 137 -6.42 -19.54 9.60
CA ASP A 137 -5.96 -18.70 8.51
C ASP A 137 -6.05 -19.41 7.17
N PHE A 138 -6.83 -18.82 6.28
CA PHE A 138 -6.99 -19.23 4.90
C PHE A 138 -5.76 -18.82 4.06
N GLN A 139 -5.23 -19.77 3.28
CA GLN A 139 -4.01 -19.61 2.49
C GLN A 139 -4.20 -20.17 1.07
N PHE A 140 -3.78 -19.41 0.07
CA PHE A 140 -3.68 -19.87 -1.32
C PHE A 140 -2.29 -20.47 -1.53
N LEU A 141 -2.23 -21.79 -1.66
CA LEU A 141 -1.00 -22.48 -2.02
C LEU A 141 -0.85 -22.44 -3.55
N VAL A 142 0.11 -21.67 -4.03
CA VAL A 142 0.41 -21.56 -5.47
C VAL A 142 1.28 -22.73 -5.91
N ARG A 143 0.96 -23.27 -7.09
CA ARG A 143 1.57 -24.50 -7.61
C ARG A 143 2.70 -24.18 -8.59
N ASP A 144 2.49 -23.18 -9.43
CA ASP A 144 3.42 -22.75 -10.48
C ASP A 144 3.37 -21.21 -10.63
N GLU A 145 4.40 -20.61 -11.20
CA GLU A 145 4.44 -19.17 -11.47
C GLU A 145 3.35 -18.74 -12.47
N THR A 146 3.02 -19.59 -13.44
CA THR A 146 1.98 -19.32 -14.45
C THR A 146 0.57 -19.22 -13.88
N ASP A 147 0.37 -19.67 -12.63
CA ASP A 147 -0.86 -19.43 -11.88
C ASP A 147 -1.00 -17.94 -11.47
N VAL A 148 0.07 -17.13 -11.54
CA VAL A 148 0.07 -15.70 -11.20
C VAL A 148 -0.08 -14.84 -12.47
N LYS A 149 -1.30 -14.39 -12.75
CA LYS A 149 -1.66 -13.61 -13.95
C LYS A 149 -2.02 -12.17 -13.58
N LEU A 150 -1.04 -11.44 -13.06
CA LEU A 150 -1.16 -10.04 -12.63
C LEU A 150 -0.76 -9.07 -13.75
N ASN A 151 -1.42 -9.15 -14.89
CA ASN A 151 -1.05 -8.44 -16.12
C ASN A 151 -1.70 -7.05 -16.27
N SER A 152 -2.64 -6.71 -15.39
CA SER A 152 -3.31 -5.40 -15.39
C SER A 152 -2.52 -4.40 -14.54
N ALA A 153 -2.74 -3.11 -14.80
CA ALA A 153 -2.20 -2.05 -13.95
C ALA A 153 -2.64 -2.27 -12.49
N ARG A 154 -1.72 -2.04 -11.55
CA ARG A 154 -2.04 -2.04 -10.13
C ARG A 154 -3.00 -0.90 -9.81
N VAL A 155 -3.92 -1.10 -8.88
CA VAL A 155 -4.83 -0.04 -8.44
C VAL A 155 -4.48 0.46 -7.04
N SER A 156 -4.79 1.74 -6.77
CA SER A 156 -4.90 2.22 -5.40
C SER A 156 -6.25 1.76 -4.85
N ILE A 157 -6.23 1.00 -3.77
CA ILE A 157 -7.43 0.45 -3.11
C ILE A 157 -7.92 1.30 -1.94
N HIS A 158 -7.22 2.42 -1.68
CA HIS A 158 -7.59 3.35 -0.64
C HIS A 158 -8.16 4.59 -1.30
N ALA A 159 -9.38 4.95 -0.90
CA ALA A 159 -10.01 6.16 -1.38
C ALA A 159 -9.31 7.38 -0.77
N PRO A 160 -9.00 8.41 -1.56
CA PRO A 160 -8.56 9.69 -1.04
C PRO A 160 -9.58 10.24 -0.04
N LEU A 161 -9.10 10.85 1.04
CA LEU A 161 -9.94 11.48 2.04
C LEU A 161 -10.12 12.98 1.75
N GLY A 162 -11.29 13.52 2.12
CA GLY A 162 -11.59 14.95 1.96
C GLY A 162 -12.13 15.30 0.58
N GLY A 163 -11.89 16.54 0.14
CA GLY A 163 -12.23 17.01 -1.20
C GLY A 163 -13.72 17.22 -1.48
N THR A 164 -14.56 17.25 -0.44
CA THR A 164 -16.01 17.42 -0.56
C THR A 164 -16.45 18.87 -0.79
N ASP A 165 -15.55 19.84 -0.61
CA ASP A 165 -15.77 21.28 -0.79
C ASP A 165 -14.52 21.95 -1.39
N ILE A 166 -14.08 21.46 -2.55
CA ILE A 166 -12.94 22.02 -3.29
C ILE A 166 -13.32 23.36 -3.92
N GLN A 167 -12.55 24.40 -3.62
CA GLN A 167 -12.66 25.73 -4.22
C GLN A 167 -11.29 26.14 -4.77
N PHE A 168 -11.22 26.46 -6.07
CA PHE A 168 -9.98 26.94 -6.69
C PHE A 168 -9.91 28.46 -6.56
N ASN A 169 -9.19 28.93 -5.54
CA ASN A 169 -8.96 30.35 -5.28
C ASN A 169 -7.53 30.72 -5.65
N GLY A 170 -7.30 31.96 -6.09
CA GLY A 170 -5.95 32.52 -6.26
C GLY A 170 -5.36 33.09 -4.97
N LEU A 171 -6.22 33.47 -4.03
CA LEU A 171 -5.86 34.12 -2.76
C LEU A 171 -6.45 33.32 -1.60
N PHE A 172 -5.60 32.79 -0.73
CA PHE A 172 -6.03 32.15 0.52
C PHE A 172 -4.90 32.03 1.54
N SER A 173 -5.28 31.84 2.81
CA SER A 173 -4.36 31.44 3.88
C SER A 173 -5.03 30.35 4.72
N GLU A 174 -4.37 29.21 4.83
CA GLU A 174 -4.82 28.07 5.64
C GLU A 174 -3.87 27.86 6.82
N ALA A 175 -4.37 28.16 8.02
CA ALA A 175 -3.70 27.96 9.30
C ALA A 175 -4.26 26.75 10.07
N PHE A 176 -5.15 25.97 9.44
CA PHE A 176 -5.81 24.77 9.93
C PHE A 176 -6.58 24.85 11.26
N THR A 177 -6.69 26.04 11.86
CA THR A 177 -7.32 26.26 13.17
C THR A 177 -8.81 25.90 13.20
N SER A 178 -9.49 25.94 12.05
CA SER A 178 -10.92 25.61 11.91
C SER A 178 -11.24 24.12 11.98
N TYR A 179 -10.25 23.23 11.84
CA TYR A 179 -10.48 21.78 11.82
C TYR A 179 -10.39 21.17 13.23
N ASN A 180 -11.07 20.04 13.42
CA ASN A 180 -11.01 19.27 14.67
C ASN A 180 -9.66 18.54 14.78
N LEU A 181 -9.09 18.52 15.98
CA LEU A 181 -7.84 17.80 16.26
C LEU A 181 -7.95 16.33 15.82
N SER A 182 -6.83 15.78 15.35
CA SER A 182 -6.70 14.40 14.86
C SER A 182 -7.48 14.07 13.59
N THR A 183 -8.17 15.02 12.94
CA THR A 183 -8.80 14.76 11.65
C THR A 183 -7.76 14.44 10.57
N THR A 184 -8.10 13.51 9.68
CA THR A 184 -7.40 13.25 8.42
C THR A 184 -8.26 13.62 7.21
N VAL A 185 -9.51 14.03 7.45
CA VAL A 185 -10.48 14.41 6.44
C VAL A 185 -10.63 15.93 6.45
N PHE A 186 -10.35 16.54 5.29
CA PHE A 186 -10.39 17.98 5.10
C PHE A 186 -11.33 18.29 3.93
N PRO A 187 -12.50 18.91 4.12
CA PRO A 187 -13.43 19.19 3.02
C PRO A 187 -12.80 19.94 1.84
N LYS A 188 -11.91 20.90 2.12
CA LYS A 188 -11.27 21.75 1.09
C LYS A 188 -10.08 21.10 0.37
N TYR A 189 -9.52 20.03 0.92
CA TYR A 189 -8.25 19.44 0.47
C TYR A 189 -8.39 17.95 0.23
N ILE A 190 -7.49 17.37 -0.54
CA ILE A 190 -7.47 15.91 -0.76
C ILE A 190 -6.27 15.35 -0.03
N ASN A 191 -6.49 14.30 0.74
CA ASN A 191 -5.47 13.59 1.49
C ASN A 191 -5.44 12.15 1.00
N ASP A 192 -4.52 11.87 0.08
CA ASP A 192 -4.48 10.64 -0.70
C ASP A 192 -3.25 9.82 -0.35
N GLN A 193 -3.45 8.62 0.20
CA GLN A 193 -2.36 7.73 0.51
C GLN A 193 -2.23 6.67 -0.59
N THR A 194 -0.98 6.42 -1.01
CA THR A 194 -0.65 5.44 -2.06
C THR A 194 0.20 4.29 -1.56
N THR A 195 0.78 4.40 -0.37
CA THR A 195 1.54 3.34 0.27
C THR A 195 1.36 3.40 1.77
N GLY A 196 1.15 2.24 2.39
CA GLY A 196 0.89 2.11 3.81
C GLY A 196 -0.55 2.47 4.17
N ASN A 197 -0.76 3.04 5.35
CA ASN A 197 -2.10 3.33 5.89
C ASN A 197 -2.19 4.69 6.59
N ARG A 198 -1.24 5.59 6.32
CA ARG A 198 -1.13 6.87 7.02
C ARG A 198 -1.52 8.03 6.13
N TYR A 199 -2.17 9.00 6.75
CA TYR A 199 -2.64 10.22 6.13
C TYR A 199 -2.02 11.41 6.87
N TRP A 200 -1.94 12.56 6.20
CA TRP A 200 -1.66 13.81 6.89
C TRP A 200 -2.74 14.03 7.96
N GLN A 201 -2.33 14.25 9.20
CA GLN A 201 -3.25 14.38 10.32
C GLN A 201 -3.12 15.74 10.98
N LEU A 202 -4.25 16.33 11.36
CA LEU A 202 -4.24 17.55 12.15
C LEU A 202 -3.68 17.31 13.55
N LYS A 203 -2.66 18.07 13.92
CA LYS A 203 -1.98 18.02 15.21
C LYS A 203 -1.92 19.42 15.83
N GLN A 204 -1.57 19.42 17.11
CA GLN A 204 -1.32 20.62 17.87
C GLN A 204 -0.32 20.30 18.97
N TYR A 205 0.72 21.12 19.06
CA TYR A 205 1.67 21.09 20.16
C TYR A 205 2.23 22.49 20.41
N PRO A 206 2.40 22.91 21.67
CA PRO A 206 1.83 22.32 22.89
C PRO A 206 0.29 22.26 22.87
N THR A 207 -0.30 21.35 23.65
CA THR A 207 -1.76 21.27 23.79
C THR A 207 -2.32 22.58 24.37
N GLY A 208 -3.45 23.05 23.85
CA GLY A 208 -4.16 24.24 24.33
C GLY A 208 -3.73 25.59 23.73
N THR A 209 -2.69 25.65 22.88
CA THR A 209 -2.25 26.90 22.19
C THR A 209 -3.22 27.42 21.13
N GLY A 210 -4.02 26.54 20.52
CA GLY A 210 -4.94 26.89 19.43
C GLY A 210 -4.29 26.89 18.04
N ASN A 211 -2.96 26.95 17.95
CA ASN A 211 -2.24 26.75 16.68
C ASN A 211 -2.29 25.28 16.28
N LYS A 212 -2.75 24.99 15.07
CA LYS A 212 -2.89 23.63 14.55
C LYS A 212 -2.20 23.53 13.21
N TYR A 213 -1.67 22.36 12.90
CA TYR A 213 -0.92 22.11 11.69
C TYR A 213 -1.19 20.69 11.21
N ILE A 214 -0.88 20.38 9.96
CA ILE A 214 -0.90 19.01 9.47
C ILE A 214 0.46 18.37 9.71
N GLU A 215 0.46 17.12 10.14
CA GLU A 215 1.66 16.33 10.39
C GLU A 215 1.60 15.01 9.63
N MET A 216 2.74 14.58 9.12
CA MET A 216 2.92 13.23 8.64
C MET A 216 4.27 12.67 9.07
N SER A 217 4.29 11.38 9.40
CA SER A 217 5.46 10.66 9.87
C SER A 217 5.35 9.17 9.54
N SER A 218 6.48 8.51 9.36
CA SER A 218 6.62 7.04 9.30
C SER A 218 7.00 6.44 10.66
N PHE A 219 7.29 7.28 11.66
CA PHE A 219 7.61 6.86 13.03
C PHE A 219 6.40 6.27 13.76
N GLY A 220 6.55 5.15 14.46
CA GLY A 220 5.50 4.55 15.30
C GLY A 220 5.93 3.21 15.86
N GLY A 221 5.05 2.52 16.60
CA GLY A 221 5.32 1.26 17.31
C GLY A 221 5.72 0.04 16.45
N GLY A 222 6.08 0.25 15.19
CA GLY A 222 6.60 -0.75 14.28
C GLY A 222 7.07 -0.19 12.94
N GLU A 223 7.43 1.12 12.87
CA GLU A 223 8.04 1.80 11.72
C GLU A 223 7.45 1.44 10.33
N VAL A 224 6.68 2.35 9.71
CA VAL A 224 5.91 2.01 8.49
C VAL A 224 6.45 2.68 7.24
N THR A 225 6.44 1.96 6.11
CA THR A 225 6.52 2.59 4.79
C THR A 225 5.24 3.37 4.55
N ALA A 226 5.37 4.67 4.26
CA ALA A 226 4.22 5.53 4.01
C ALA A 226 4.49 6.49 2.86
N LYS A 227 3.53 6.60 1.93
CA LYS A 227 3.57 7.58 0.85
C LYS A 227 2.21 8.23 0.66
N THR A 228 2.14 9.52 0.96
CA THR A 228 0.87 10.25 1.07
C THR A 228 0.99 11.64 0.47
N TYR A 229 -0.05 12.07 -0.24
CA TYR A 229 -0.14 13.33 -0.96
C TYR A 229 -1.26 14.19 -0.38
N PHE A 230 -0.94 15.44 -0.08
CA PHE A 230 -1.91 16.46 0.34
C PHE A 230 -2.08 17.49 -0.77
N PHE A 231 -3.28 17.56 -1.35
CA PHE A 231 -3.60 18.43 -2.48
C PHE A 231 -4.29 19.70 -2.00
N VAL A 232 -3.70 20.83 -2.36
CA VAL A 232 -4.20 22.18 -2.08
C VAL A 232 -4.71 22.79 -3.39
N PRO A 233 -6.03 22.98 -3.57
CA PRO A 233 -6.58 23.57 -4.79
C PRO A 233 -6.09 25.01 -5.00
N ILE A 234 -5.85 25.37 -6.26
CA ILE A 234 -5.36 26.69 -6.66
C ILE A 234 -5.93 27.09 -8.03
N ASP A 235 -6.27 28.36 -8.19
CA ASP A 235 -6.37 28.99 -9.52
C ASP A 235 -5.04 29.67 -9.85
N PHE A 236 -4.25 29.02 -10.72
CA PHE A 236 -2.95 29.53 -11.17
C PHE A 236 -3.08 30.83 -11.98
N SER A 237 -4.27 31.13 -12.50
CA SER A 237 -4.53 32.38 -13.23
C SER A 237 -4.66 33.58 -12.29
N ALA A 238 -5.03 33.33 -11.04
CA ALA A 238 -5.33 34.36 -10.05
C ALA A 238 -4.25 34.48 -8.96
N ALA A 239 -3.42 33.45 -8.76
CA ALA A 239 -2.30 33.45 -7.84
C ALA A 239 -0.98 33.82 -8.53
N SER A 240 -0.12 34.56 -7.84
CA SER A 240 1.24 34.92 -8.26
C SER A 240 2.32 34.17 -7.49
N THR A 241 2.01 33.69 -6.28
CA THR A 241 2.96 33.10 -5.34
C THR A 241 2.33 31.99 -4.51
N PHE A 242 3.15 31.04 -4.08
CA PHE A 242 2.77 30.00 -3.14
C PHE A 242 3.86 29.80 -2.08
N THR A 243 3.46 29.69 -0.82
CA THR A 243 4.36 29.51 0.31
C THR A 243 3.69 28.71 1.42
N PHE A 244 4.49 28.19 2.34
CA PHE A 244 4.04 27.52 3.55
C PHE A 244 5.12 27.61 4.62
N LYS A 245 4.76 27.31 5.86
CA LYS A 245 5.71 27.07 6.94
C LYS A 245 5.87 25.59 7.20
N LYS A 246 7.06 25.23 7.66
CA LYS A 246 7.42 23.86 8.00
C LYS A 246 8.11 23.78 9.36
N GLU A 247 7.93 22.66 10.03
CA GLU A 247 8.74 22.24 11.16
C GLU A 247 9.13 20.76 10.95
N ILE A 248 10.43 20.46 11.01
CA ILE A 248 10.96 19.12 10.77
C ILE A 248 11.40 18.54 12.11
N ARG A 249 10.84 17.39 12.48
CA ARG A 249 11.10 16.76 13.79
C ARG A 249 11.75 15.40 13.59
N TYR A 250 12.69 15.06 14.48
CA TYR A 250 13.38 13.77 14.53
C TYR A 250 13.95 13.34 13.17
N ASN A 251 14.75 14.21 12.54
CA ASN A 251 15.20 13.98 11.16
C ASN A 251 16.03 12.69 11.03
N THR A 252 15.62 11.79 10.15
CA THR A 252 16.35 10.58 9.73
C THR A 252 16.53 10.52 8.22
N GLY A 253 16.12 11.57 7.50
CA GLY A 253 16.23 11.69 6.05
C GLY A 253 15.17 12.61 5.46
N GLU A 254 15.35 12.97 4.19
CA GLU A 254 14.41 13.80 3.45
C GLU A 254 13.13 13.03 3.14
N VAL A 255 11.98 13.66 3.39
CA VAL A 255 10.65 13.03 3.29
C VAL A 255 9.64 13.86 2.49
N LEU A 256 9.89 15.15 2.29
CA LEU A 256 8.95 16.07 1.65
C LEU A 256 9.36 16.35 0.21
N LYS A 257 8.40 16.23 -0.70
CA LYS A 257 8.45 16.85 -2.02
C LYS A 257 7.24 17.74 -2.23
N VAL A 258 7.40 18.79 -3.04
CA VAL A 258 6.33 19.70 -3.43
C VAL A 258 6.19 19.69 -4.94
N PHE A 259 4.96 19.50 -5.41
CA PHE A 259 4.64 19.49 -6.83
C PHE A 259 3.53 20.49 -7.13
N TYR A 260 3.30 20.74 -8.42
CA TYR A 260 1.99 21.17 -8.91
C TYR A 260 1.47 20.26 -10.02
N VAL A 261 0.15 20.23 -10.18
CA VAL A 261 -0.54 19.55 -11.30
C VAL A 261 -1.78 20.35 -11.70
N LYS A 262 -2.03 20.49 -13.01
CA LYS A 262 -3.25 21.14 -13.52
C LYS A 262 -4.43 20.18 -13.50
N SER A 263 -5.64 20.71 -13.33
CA SER A 263 -6.91 19.95 -13.38
C SER A 263 -7.12 19.20 -14.71
N THR A 264 -6.46 19.63 -15.79
CA THR A 264 -6.48 18.92 -17.08
C THR A 264 -5.75 17.57 -17.03
N TYR A 265 -4.90 17.33 -16.04
CA TYR A 265 -4.09 16.12 -15.88
C TYR A 265 -4.41 15.33 -14.61
N TYR A 266 -5.27 15.86 -13.74
CA TYR A 266 -5.67 15.21 -12.52
C TYR A 266 -7.12 15.58 -12.17
N THR A 267 -7.94 14.56 -11.96
CA THR A 267 -9.29 14.69 -11.41
C THR A 267 -9.21 14.48 -9.91
N ALA A 268 -9.81 15.37 -9.12
CA ALA A 268 -9.86 15.27 -7.67
C ALA A 268 -10.33 13.88 -7.21
N GLY A 269 -9.51 13.21 -6.39
CA GLY A 269 -9.80 11.88 -5.86
C GLY A 269 -9.60 10.73 -6.86
N GLY A 270 -9.15 11.05 -8.08
CA GLY A 270 -8.83 10.09 -9.12
C GLY A 270 -7.43 9.48 -8.99
N PRO A 271 -7.08 8.53 -9.87
CA PRO A 271 -5.76 7.89 -9.84
C PRO A 271 -4.63 8.91 -10.08
N LEU A 272 -3.52 8.74 -9.37
CA LEU A 272 -2.35 9.59 -9.51
C LEU A 272 -1.48 9.15 -10.69
N ASN A 273 -1.26 10.05 -11.65
CA ASN A 273 -0.22 9.92 -12.67
C ASN A 273 0.90 10.93 -12.39
N LEU A 274 1.90 10.50 -11.62
CA LEU A 274 3.01 11.36 -11.19
C LEU A 274 3.85 11.88 -12.37
N GLY A 275 3.80 11.25 -13.55
CA GLY A 275 4.46 11.76 -14.76
C GLY A 275 3.88 13.09 -15.26
N SER A 276 2.67 13.45 -14.83
CA SER A 276 2.04 14.73 -15.14
C SER A 276 2.29 15.82 -14.09
N PHE A 277 2.96 15.48 -12.99
CA PHE A 277 3.22 16.39 -11.88
C PHE A 277 4.56 17.08 -12.12
N VAL A 278 4.63 18.37 -11.84
CA VAL A 278 5.87 19.15 -11.96
C VAL A 278 6.49 19.30 -10.58
N ASP A 279 7.68 18.72 -10.39
CA ASP A 279 8.44 18.81 -9.14
C ASP A 279 9.01 20.24 -8.99
N ILE A 280 8.53 20.94 -7.97
CA ILE A 280 8.98 22.29 -7.60
C ILE A 280 9.69 22.29 -6.25
N THR A 281 10.09 21.13 -5.74
CA THR A 281 10.71 21.00 -4.42
C THR A 281 11.94 21.89 -4.28
N SER A 282 12.76 21.98 -5.34
CA SER A 282 14.00 22.75 -5.36
C SER A 282 13.81 24.27 -5.33
N THR A 283 12.58 24.78 -5.50
CA THR A 283 12.30 26.22 -5.35
C THR A 283 12.16 26.64 -3.90
N PHE A 284 12.03 25.68 -2.98
CA PHE A 284 11.87 25.90 -1.56
C PHE A 284 13.17 25.62 -0.80
N THR A 285 13.37 26.35 0.30
CA THR A 285 14.46 26.15 1.25
C THR A 285 13.98 25.24 2.38
N LEU A 286 13.96 23.93 2.13
CA LEU A 286 13.50 22.92 3.10
C LEU A 286 14.56 22.51 4.11
N ALA A 287 15.46 23.42 4.53
CA ALA A 287 16.63 23.11 5.36
C ALA A 287 16.31 22.11 6.48
N TYR A 288 16.81 20.88 6.33
CA TYR A 288 16.62 19.80 7.29
C TYR A 288 17.61 19.99 8.46
N PRO A 289 17.17 19.82 9.72
CA PRO A 289 18.09 19.84 10.85
C PRO A 289 19.04 18.63 10.77
N ALA A 290 20.09 18.61 11.58
CA ALA A 290 21.00 17.46 11.63
C ALA A 290 20.25 16.15 11.92
N ILE A 291 20.78 15.01 11.45
CA ILE A 291 20.18 13.70 11.73
C ILE A 291 20.02 13.50 13.25
N GLY A 292 18.86 13.00 13.67
CA GLY A 292 18.42 12.87 15.06
C GLY A 292 17.88 14.15 15.70
N SER A 293 17.96 15.30 15.03
CA SER A 293 17.56 16.59 15.57
C SER A 293 16.17 17.03 15.11
N SER A 294 15.64 18.07 15.74
CA SER A 294 14.37 18.70 15.41
C SER A 294 14.55 20.20 15.27
N ASP A 295 13.73 20.82 14.42
CA ASP A 295 13.45 22.25 14.49
C ASP A 295 12.75 22.57 15.82
N ASN A 296 12.88 23.83 16.27
CA ASN A 296 12.28 24.32 17.52
C ASN A 296 11.07 25.25 17.27
N SER A 297 10.74 25.52 16.01
CA SER A 297 9.63 26.37 15.60
C SER A 297 9.38 26.24 14.10
N PHE A 298 8.15 26.54 13.68
CA PHE A 298 7.82 26.73 12.27
C PHE A 298 8.70 27.81 11.60
N THR A 299 9.29 27.45 10.47
CA THR A 299 10.10 28.34 9.62
C THR A 299 9.52 28.38 8.22
N THR A 300 9.74 29.47 7.47
CA THR A 300 9.29 29.57 6.09
C THR A 300 10.04 28.57 5.20
N ALA A 301 9.33 27.93 4.27
CA ALA A 301 9.93 27.14 3.21
C ALA A 301 10.45 28.00 2.05
N GLY A 302 10.29 29.33 2.11
CA GLY A 302 10.50 30.22 0.96
C GLY A 302 9.27 30.26 0.05
N THR A 303 9.38 31.01 -1.05
CA THR A 303 8.25 31.33 -1.92
C THR A 303 8.49 30.80 -3.32
N TYR A 304 7.53 30.03 -3.83
CA TYR A 304 7.45 29.70 -5.25
C TYR A 304 6.74 30.85 -5.98
N ASN A 305 7.43 31.48 -6.92
CA ASN A 305 6.84 32.46 -7.82
C ASN A 305 6.17 31.70 -8.98
N ILE A 306 4.85 31.80 -9.08
CA ILE A 306 4.06 31.11 -10.08
C ILE A 306 4.35 31.77 -11.44
N PRO A 307 4.86 31.02 -12.45
CA PRO A 307 5.10 31.59 -13.76
C PRO A 307 3.80 32.12 -14.36
N ALA A 308 3.80 33.33 -14.93
CA ALA A 308 2.60 33.92 -15.56
C ALA A 308 2.05 33.06 -16.72
N THR A 309 2.86 32.15 -17.28
CA THR A 309 2.45 31.19 -18.29
C THR A 309 1.68 29.98 -17.72
N LEU A 310 1.73 29.75 -16.41
CA LEU A 310 0.97 28.71 -15.73
C LEU A 310 -0.41 29.27 -15.37
N THR A 311 -1.43 28.85 -16.12
CA THR A 311 -2.81 29.34 -15.97
C THR A 311 -3.81 28.20 -15.81
N GLY A 312 -5.05 28.55 -15.47
CA GLY A 312 -6.14 27.62 -15.18
C GLY A 312 -6.09 27.11 -13.73
N THR A 313 -6.87 26.07 -13.45
CA THR A 313 -6.97 25.50 -12.11
C THR A 313 -6.11 24.24 -11.94
N GLY A 314 -5.79 23.92 -10.70
CA GLY A 314 -5.14 22.68 -10.34
C GLY A 314 -4.81 22.64 -8.86
N PHE A 315 -3.70 21.98 -8.53
CA PHE A 315 -3.30 21.74 -7.16
C PHE A 315 -1.81 21.97 -6.98
N PHE A 316 -1.44 22.57 -5.85
CA PHE A 316 -0.15 22.29 -5.23
C PHE A 316 -0.26 21.01 -4.41
N VAL A 317 0.80 20.20 -4.39
CA VAL A 317 0.77 18.87 -3.80
C VAL A 317 1.97 18.66 -2.90
N PHE A 318 1.72 18.40 -1.62
CA PHE A 318 2.74 17.97 -0.67
C PHE A 318 2.79 16.45 -0.61
N GLN A 319 3.89 15.87 -1.07
CA GLN A 319 4.16 14.45 -0.91
C GLN A 319 5.00 14.23 0.34
N TYR A 320 4.53 13.35 1.22
CA TYR A 320 5.37 12.67 2.20
C TYR A 320 5.79 11.30 1.65
N SER A 321 7.06 10.92 1.77
CA SER A 321 7.55 9.57 1.48
C SER A 321 8.54 9.13 2.54
N GLY A 322 8.14 8.19 3.39
CA GLY A 322 8.97 7.61 4.45
C GLY A 322 9.01 6.09 4.38
N THR A 323 9.99 5.53 5.07
CA THR A 323 10.25 4.08 5.18
C THR A 323 10.46 3.73 6.65
N PRO A 324 10.65 2.44 6.99
CA PRO A 324 11.00 2.10 8.35
C PRO A 324 12.31 2.75 8.83
N THR A 325 13.25 3.02 7.91
CA THR A 325 14.53 3.67 8.21
C THR A 325 14.54 5.19 8.01
N VAL A 326 13.55 5.74 7.31
CA VAL A 326 13.38 7.19 7.08
C VAL A 326 12.03 7.62 7.65
N THR A 327 12.06 8.01 8.91
CA THR A 327 10.91 8.23 9.79
C THR A 327 10.70 9.69 10.18
N THR A 328 11.46 10.62 9.59
CA THR A 328 11.35 12.07 9.82
C THR A 328 9.91 12.53 9.87
N THR A 329 9.54 13.24 10.92
CA THR A 329 8.22 13.85 11.05
C THR A 329 8.22 15.21 10.35
N MET A 330 7.30 15.37 9.40
CA MET A 330 7.09 16.61 8.65
C MET A 330 5.81 17.28 9.13
N GLN A 331 5.90 18.54 9.54
CA GLN A 331 4.76 19.36 9.95
C GLN A 331 4.65 20.56 9.02
N LEU A 332 3.44 20.86 8.55
CA LEU A 332 3.16 21.96 7.63
C LEU A 332 2.03 22.84 8.20
N ASP A 333 2.21 24.15 8.10
CA ASP A 333 1.27 25.15 8.59
C ASP A 333 1.32 26.41 7.72
N ASP A 334 0.38 27.33 7.91
CA ASP A 334 0.30 28.63 7.22
C ASP A 334 0.52 28.49 5.69
N ILE A 335 -0.26 27.63 5.04
CA ILE A 335 -0.21 27.46 3.58
C ILE A 335 -0.92 28.65 2.93
N THR A 336 -0.22 29.38 2.08
CA THR A 336 -0.71 30.64 1.52
C THR A 336 -0.48 30.70 0.02
N ALA A 337 -1.48 31.22 -0.69
CA ALA A 337 -1.33 31.71 -2.06
C ALA A 337 -1.74 33.20 -2.13
N ASN A 338 -0.95 33.98 -2.86
CA ASN A 338 -1.24 35.38 -3.21
C ASN A 338 -1.02 35.59 -4.69
#